data_AF-A0A5M6I8U3-F1
#
_entry.id   AF-A0A5M6I8U3-F1
#
_cell.length_a   1.000
_cell.length_b   1.000
_cell.length_c   1.000
_cell.angle_alpha   90.00
_cell.angle_beta   90.00
_cell.angle_gamma   90.00
#
_symmetry.space_group_name_H-M   'P 1'
#
loop_
_entity.id
_entity.type
_entity.pdbx_description
1 polymer ?
#
loop_
_entity_poly.entity_id
_entity_poly.type
_entity_poly.pdbx_seq_one_letter_code
_entity_poly.pdbx_strand_id
1 'polypeptide(L)'
;MVRRNTGLAACAQIGKQALRPSVRAAHARPLSSKPEGRANSLKPRLTAPEKRTTRSPMARQKEWLIAPKTQICIKFTWGRSVSDSENVTGLKGAWKTKFEILEKAGADDGLDAYFKRKSKLRFREQFKISFNIWALVFGPFYYFYKKMCLKGAFLTGVVFSIDAVLVLIERISEINFPATTHAIPAAVLFYSMANYDYYRFCVKQERFWNGLPKIFSTKVGAIGFPCVAFSALMLVSVLSFGYDVPKCDASETVSLLTDILDIQESDQGGADHEGTSSYAFRDITTISTDDQTGFHTCGAHFYNTDAGGSNKDELFASYTVRITGDGTRFYINVFDIR
;
A
#
# COMPACT_ATOMS: atom_id res chain seq x y z
N MET A 1 -9.29 32.67 -37.15
CA MET A 1 -10.11 31.46 -37.34
C MET A 1 -10.47 30.93 -35.96
N VAL A 2 -11.74 31.06 -35.57
CA VAL A 2 -12.26 30.82 -34.22
C VAL A 2 -12.56 29.34 -34.02
N ARG A 3 -11.98 28.68 -33.00
CA ARG A 3 -12.44 27.36 -32.53
C ARG A 3 -12.89 27.43 -31.08
N ARG A 4 -14.11 26.95 -30.88
CA ARG A 4 -14.94 27.01 -29.68
C ARG A 4 -14.56 25.92 -28.69
N ASN A 5 -14.68 26.28 -27.41
CA ASN A 5 -14.88 25.42 -26.26
C ASN A 5 -16.08 24.46 -26.43
N THR A 6 -15.88 23.20 -26.08
CA THR A 6 -16.87 22.21 -25.67
C THR A 6 -16.16 21.35 -24.62
N GLY A 7 -16.62 21.10 -23.39
CA GLY A 7 -17.90 21.26 -22.74
C GLY A 7 -17.96 20.16 -21.67
N LEU A 8 -17.91 20.53 -20.39
CA LEU A 8 -18.20 19.65 -19.25
C LEU A 8 -19.70 19.30 -19.23
N ALA A 9 -20.05 18.03 -19.03
CA ALA A 9 -21.24 17.60 -18.27
C ALA A 9 -21.26 16.06 -18.10
N ALA A 10 -21.05 15.56 -16.88
CA ALA A 10 -21.46 14.22 -16.48
C ALA A 10 -22.35 14.36 -15.24
N CYS A 11 -23.66 14.25 -15.47
CA CYS A 11 -24.70 14.34 -14.45
C CYS A 11 -25.11 12.93 -14.02
N ALA A 12 -25.33 12.78 -12.72
CA ALA A 12 -25.79 11.58 -12.05
C ALA A 12 -27.17 11.10 -12.51
N GLN A 13 -27.39 9.78 -12.51
CA GLN A 13 -28.74 9.21 -12.52
C GLN A 13 -28.86 8.04 -11.54
N ILE A 14 -29.57 8.33 -10.45
CA ILE A 14 -30.15 7.40 -9.50
C ILE A 14 -31.58 7.09 -9.99
N GLY A 15 -31.94 5.81 -10.09
CA GLY A 15 -33.32 5.36 -10.29
C GLY A 15 -33.41 3.87 -9.98
N LYS A 16 -33.96 3.45 -8.84
CA LYS A 16 -35.38 3.36 -8.43
C LYS A 16 -35.89 1.92 -8.51
N GLN A 17 -36.52 1.54 -7.41
CA GLN A 17 -37.06 0.23 -7.05
C GLN A 17 -38.19 -0.24 -7.98
N ALA A 18 -38.33 -1.55 -8.11
CA ALA A 18 -39.60 -2.19 -8.43
C ALA A 18 -39.89 -3.30 -7.41
N LEU A 19 -40.85 -3.01 -6.53
CA LEU A 19 -41.65 -3.97 -5.79
C LEU A 19 -42.57 -4.73 -6.77
N ARG A 20 -42.86 -6.01 -6.50
CA ARG A 20 -44.19 -6.64 -6.60
C ARG A 20 -44.17 -8.07 -6.00
N PRO A 21 -45.34 -8.66 -5.66
CA PRO A 21 -45.54 -9.35 -4.38
C PRO A 21 -46.00 -10.82 -4.49
N SER A 22 -46.07 -11.50 -3.33
CA SER A 22 -47.12 -12.42 -2.81
C SER A 22 -47.71 -13.49 -3.77
N VAL A 23 -47.80 -14.78 -3.41
CA VAL A 23 -48.91 -15.36 -2.62
C VAL A 23 -48.74 -16.90 -2.54
N ARG A 24 -48.96 -17.49 -1.34
CA ARG A 24 -49.50 -18.84 -0.93
C ARG A 24 -48.97 -20.14 -1.59
N ALA A 25 -49.02 -21.35 -1.03
CA ALA A 25 -49.81 -21.99 0.03
C ALA A 25 -48.94 -23.13 0.65
N ALA A 26 -48.87 -23.35 1.98
CA ALA A 26 -49.78 -24.11 2.84
C ALA A 26 -50.03 -25.57 2.44
N HIS A 27 -49.62 -26.49 3.34
CA HIS A 27 -50.09 -27.87 3.63
C HIS A 27 -48.86 -28.76 3.95
N ALA A 28 -48.87 -29.80 4.76
CA ALA A 28 -49.62 -30.24 5.92
C ALA A 28 -48.77 -31.38 6.55
N ARG A 29 -48.85 -31.54 7.88
CA ARG A 29 -48.34 -32.67 8.71
C ARG A 29 -49.10 -33.99 8.40
N PRO A 30 -48.89 -35.18 9.05
CA PRO A 30 -47.76 -35.77 9.82
C PRO A 30 -47.58 -37.33 9.66
N LEU A 31 -46.75 -37.93 10.55
CA LEU A 31 -46.85 -39.25 11.23
C LEU A 31 -46.18 -40.54 10.66
N SER A 32 -45.70 -41.35 11.64
CA SER A 32 -45.55 -42.83 11.65
C SER A 32 -44.33 -43.41 10.91
N SER A 33 -43.59 -44.44 11.34
CA SER A 33 -43.66 -45.40 12.45
C SER A 33 -42.30 -46.13 12.59
N LYS A 34 -41.98 -46.60 13.80
CA LYS A 34 -41.01 -47.68 14.15
C LYS A 34 -41.66 -49.07 13.85
N PRO A 35 -41.09 -50.27 14.13
CA PRO A 35 -39.71 -50.73 14.43
C PRO A 35 -39.33 -52.07 13.71
N GLU A 36 -38.28 -52.76 14.20
CA GLU A 36 -37.92 -54.20 14.05
C GLU A 36 -37.47 -54.70 12.67
N GLY A 37 -36.47 -55.58 12.50
CA GLY A 37 -35.60 -56.34 13.40
C GLY A 37 -34.87 -57.41 12.56
N ARG A 38 -33.68 -57.89 12.99
CA ARG A 38 -33.28 -59.31 12.84
C ARG A 38 -31.93 -59.61 13.45
N ALA A 39 -31.95 -60.61 14.31
CA ALA A 39 -30.83 -61.36 14.83
C ALA A 39 -30.26 -62.33 13.78
N ASN A 40 -28.99 -62.74 13.97
CA ASN A 40 -28.49 -64.13 13.89
C ASN A 40 -26.97 -64.11 14.23
N SER A 41 -26.53 -64.73 15.33
CA SER A 41 -26.19 -66.17 15.49
C SER A 41 -24.79 -66.48 14.93
N LEU A 42 -23.75 -66.44 15.78
CA LEU A 42 -23.09 -67.59 16.45
C LEU A 42 -22.29 -68.52 15.51
N LYS A 43 -20.96 -68.59 15.69
CA LYS A 43 -20.25 -69.73 16.31
C LYS A 43 -18.71 -69.59 16.33
N PRO A 44 -17.99 -70.40 17.16
CA PRO A 44 -16.67 -70.10 17.73
C PRO A 44 -15.52 -70.96 17.17
N ARG A 45 -14.26 -70.65 17.53
CA ARG A 45 -13.21 -71.66 17.73
C ARG A 45 -12.05 -71.17 18.61
N LEU A 46 -11.77 -71.96 19.66
CA LEU A 46 -10.55 -71.97 20.50
C LEU A 46 -9.30 -72.30 19.63
N THR A 47 -8.03 -72.08 19.98
CA THR A 47 -7.22 -72.27 21.21
C THR A 47 -5.83 -71.61 20.95
N ALA A 48 -5.27 -70.78 21.85
CA ALA A 48 -4.11 -71.02 22.75
C ALA A 48 -2.68 -70.99 22.09
N PRO A 49 -1.56 -70.76 22.81
CA PRO A 49 -1.33 -70.02 24.07
C PRO A 49 -0.13 -69.01 24.01
N GLU A 50 0.10 -68.32 25.13
CA GLU A 50 1.45 -68.02 25.67
C GLU A 50 2.34 -66.93 25.04
N LYS A 51 2.49 -65.80 25.75
CA LYS A 51 3.77 -65.43 26.40
C LYS A 51 3.58 -64.30 27.40
N ARG A 52 3.92 -64.62 28.65
CA ARG A 52 3.96 -63.75 29.82
C ARG A 52 5.31 -63.02 29.81
N THR A 53 5.31 -61.72 29.52
CA THR A 53 6.49 -60.87 29.73
C THR A 53 6.19 -59.88 30.85
N THR A 54 7.07 -59.94 31.83
CA THR A 54 7.09 -59.26 33.12
C THR A 54 7.00 -57.74 33.03
N ARG A 55 6.11 -57.16 33.84
CA ARG A 55 6.16 -55.75 34.25
C ARG A 55 7.46 -55.50 35.03
N SER A 56 8.16 -54.42 34.71
CA SER A 56 8.92 -53.65 35.69
C SER A 56 8.63 -52.15 35.50
N PRO A 57 8.41 -51.39 36.59
CA PRO A 57 8.17 -49.94 36.57
C PRO A 57 9.50 -49.17 36.66
N MET A 58 9.43 -47.84 36.51
CA MET A 58 10.52 -46.84 36.44
C MET A 58 11.04 -46.62 35.01
N ALA A 59 11.17 -45.40 34.48
CA ALA A 59 11.23 -44.09 35.08
C ALA A 59 10.40 -43.09 34.26
N ARG A 60 9.48 -42.41 34.94
CA ARG A 60 8.73 -41.28 34.40
C ARG A 60 9.67 -40.07 34.46
N GLN A 61 10.46 -39.88 33.41
CA GLN A 61 11.35 -38.73 33.26
C GLN A 61 10.47 -37.47 33.13
N LYS A 62 10.29 -36.78 34.26
CA LYS A 62 9.66 -35.46 34.33
C LYS A 62 10.65 -34.47 33.74
N GLU A 63 10.58 -34.29 32.44
CA GLU A 63 11.22 -33.18 31.77
C GLU A 63 10.49 -31.90 32.17
N TRP A 64 11.09 -31.17 33.12
CA TRP A 64 10.68 -29.82 33.47
C TRP A 64 11.06 -28.90 32.30
N LEU A 65 10.23 -28.85 31.27
CA LEU A 65 10.23 -27.75 30.34
C LEU A 65 9.87 -26.48 31.12
N ILE A 66 10.90 -25.74 31.49
CA ILE A 66 10.84 -24.36 31.94
C ILE A 66 10.23 -23.58 30.78
N ALA A 67 8.90 -23.51 30.75
CA ALA A 67 8.18 -22.65 29.83
C ALA A 67 8.52 -21.20 30.21
N PRO A 68 9.01 -20.36 29.29
CA PRO A 68 9.19 -18.95 29.57
C PRO A 68 7.83 -18.36 29.97
N LYS A 69 7.75 -17.90 31.21
CA LYS A 69 6.62 -17.12 31.73
C LYS A 69 6.42 -15.91 30.81
N THR A 70 5.15 -15.57 30.59
CA THR A 70 4.61 -14.44 29.79
C THR A 70 4.40 -14.66 28.29
N GLN A 71 3.72 -15.74 27.90
CA GLN A 71 2.81 -15.66 26.75
C GLN A 71 1.39 -15.43 27.27
N ILE A 72 0.81 -14.25 27.03
CA ILE A 72 -0.64 -14.04 27.05
C ILE A 72 -1.20 -14.63 25.74
N CYS A 73 -0.93 -15.91 25.51
CA CYS A 73 -1.77 -16.78 24.72
C CYS A 73 -2.30 -17.76 25.75
N ILE A 74 -3.54 -17.55 26.19
CA ILE A 74 -4.24 -18.52 27.03
C ILE A 74 -4.07 -19.87 26.33
N LYS A 75 -3.47 -20.87 27.00
CA LYS A 75 -3.28 -22.23 26.48
C LYS A 75 -4.65 -22.77 26.09
N PHE A 76 -5.02 -22.64 24.82
CA PHE A 76 -6.18 -23.29 24.24
C PHE A 76 -5.80 -24.74 23.96
N THR A 77 -6.11 -25.65 24.89
CA THR A 77 -6.12 -27.08 24.60
C THR A 77 -7.31 -27.37 23.67
N TRP A 78 -7.05 -27.48 22.37
CA TRP A 78 -8.09 -27.76 21.37
C TRP A 78 -8.41 -29.26 21.29
N GLY A 79 -9.66 -29.58 21.63
CA GLY A 79 -10.30 -30.88 21.46
C GLY A 79 -11.81 -30.86 21.78
N ARG A 80 -12.42 -29.67 21.90
CA ARG A 80 -13.82 -29.50 22.31
C ARG A 80 -14.48 -28.37 21.51
N SER A 81 -15.73 -28.56 21.11
CA SER A 81 -16.52 -27.63 20.31
C SER A 81 -16.69 -26.28 21.01
N VAL A 82 -16.80 -25.20 20.21
CA VAL A 82 -16.96 -23.79 20.63
C VAL A 82 -18.09 -23.57 21.65
N SER A 83 -19.05 -24.49 21.74
CA SER A 83 -20.12 -24.49 22.74
C SER A 83 -19.65 -24.57 24.19
N ASP A 84 -18.43 -25.05 24.47
CA ASP A 84 -17.89 -25.19 25.83
C ASP A 84 -16.94 -24.04 26.24
N SER A 85 -16.93 -22.94 25.47
CA SER A 85 -16.04 -21.78 25.65
C SER A 85 -16.44 -20.81 26.77
N GLU A 86 -17.19 -21.26 27.78
CA GLU A 86 -17.63 -20.42 28.90
C GLU A 86 -16.50 -20.12 29.89
N ASN A 87 -15.37 -20.84 29.83
CA ASN A 87 -14.21 -20.69 30.73
C ASN A 87 -12.94 -20.12 30.08
N VAL A 88 -13.05 -19.29 29.02
CA VAL A 88 -11.93 -18.49 28.51
C VAL A 88 -11.90 -17.14 29.24
N THR A 89 -11.50 -17.17 30.51
CA THR A 89 -11.63 -16.09 31.51
C THR A 89 -10.80 -14.81 31.27
N GLY A 90 -10.21 -14.61 30.09
CA GLY A 90 -9.33 -13.45 29.82
C GLY A 90 -9.55 -12.72 28.49
N LEU A 91 -10.44 -13.21 27.62
CA LEU A 91 -10.74 -12.54 26.34
C LEU A 91 -12.02 -11.72 26.48
N LYS A 92 -11.91 -10.39 26.36
CA LYS A 92 -13.09 -9.49 26.29
C LYS A 92 -14.07 -10.03 25.24
N GLY A 93 -15.37 -10.04 25.55
CA GLY A 93 -16.41 -10.64 24.69
C GLY A 93 -16.37 -10.22 23.22
N ALA A 94 -15.87 -9.02 22.92
CA ALA A 94 -15.64 -8.54 21.55
C ALA A 94 -14.72 -9.45 20.70
N TRP A 95 -13.67 -10.05 21.28
CA TRP A 95 -12.77 -10.95 20.56
C TRP A 95 -13.36 -12.34 20.34
N LYS A 96 -14.17 -12.82 21.29
CA LYS A 96 -14.87 -14.12 21.16
C LYS A 96 -15.78 -14.13 19.93
N THR A 97 -16.63 -13.11 19.77
CA THR A 97 -17.48 -12.97 18.59
C THR A 97 -16.67 -12.86 17.29
N LYS A 98 -15.52 -12.18 17.30
CA LYS A 98 -14.66 -12.09 16.11
C LYS A 98 -14.10 -13.46 15.73
N PHE A 99 -13.66 -14.25 16.71
CA PHE A 99 -13.09 -15.57 16.49
C PHE A 99 -14.14 -16.54 15.95
N GLU A 100 -15.35 -16.54 16.50
CA GLU A 100 -16.48 -17.34 16.00
C GLU A 100 -16.80 -17.03 14.53
N ILE A 101 -16.80 -15.74 14.15
CA ILE A 101 -17.06 -15.35 12.75
C ILE A 101 -15.87 -15.73 11.85
N LEU A 102 -14.63 -15.64 12.34
CA LEU A 102 -13.43 -16.05 11.58
C LEU A 102 -13.38 -17.57 11.36
N GLU A 103 -13.75 -18.35 12.36
CA GLU A 103 -13.90 -19.81 12.26
C GLU A 103 -15.02 -20.16 11.27
N LYS A 104 -16.16 -19.46 11.31
CA LYS A 104 -17.23 -19.60 10.31
C LYS A 104 -16.78 -19.20 8.89
N ALA A 105 -15.91 -18.19 8.77
CA ALA A 105 -15.24 -17.86 7.52
C ALA A 105 -14.19 -18.92 7.11
N GLY A 106 -13.92 -19.89 7.98
CA GLY A 106 -12.93 -20.93 7.84
C GLY A 106 -11.52 -20.39 7.72
N ALA A 107 -11.18 -19.49 8.64
CA ALA A 107 -9.81 -19.05 8.87
C ALA A 107 -8.86 -20.21 9.23
N ASP A 108 -9.39 -21.33 9.72
CA ASP A 108 -8.63 -22.53 10.08
C ASP A 108 -8.10 -23.32 8.89
N ASP A 109 -8.76 -23.24 7.74
CA ASP A 109 -8.41 -24.02 6.55
C ASP A 109 -7.39 -23.29 5.65
N GLY A 110 -6.92 -22.11 6.04
CA GLY A 110 -5.93 -21.32 5.28
C GLY A 110 -6.47 -20.03 4.70
N LEU A 111 -5.61 -19.31 3.95
CA LEU A 111 -5.89 -17.95 3.47
C LEU A 111 -6.91 -17.96 2.32
N ASP A 112 -6.76 -18.87 1.36
CA ASP A 112 -7.64 -18.96 0.20
C ASP A 112 -9.08 -19.31 0.60
N ALA A 113 -9.20 -20.29 1.50
CA ALA A 113 -10.47 -20.75 2.00
C ALA A 113 -11.16 -19.67 2.85
N TYR A 114 -10.38 -18.89 3.62
CA TYR A 114 -10.85 -17.70 4.32
C TYR A 114 -11.45 -16.66 3.37
N PHE A 115 -10.71 -16.21 2.35
CA PHE A 115 -11.22 -15.19 1.43
C PHE A 115 -12.43 -15.68 0.62
N LYS A 116 -12.43 -16.95 0.20
CA LYS A 116 -13.53 -17.57 -0.55
C LYS A 116 -14.83 -17.67 0.26
N ARG A 117 -14.76 -17.91 1.57
CA ARG A 117 -15.94 -17.97 2.45
C ARG A 117 -16.30 -16.62 3.06
N LYS A 118 -15.31 -15.75 3.27
CA LYS A 118 -15.53 -14.36 3.71
C LYS A 118 -16.51 -13.64 2.80
N SER A 119 -16.36 -13.78 1.48
CA SER A 119 -17.28 -13.16 0.50
C SER A 119 -18.72 -13.66 0.61
N LYS A 120 -18.96 -14.84 1.19
CA LYS A 120 -20.30 -15.41 1.42
C LYS A 120 -20.94 -14.95 2.74
N LEU A 121 -20.17 -14.36 3.65
CA LEU A 121 -20.70 -13.83 4.91
C LEU A 121 -21.53 -12.57 4.67
N ARG A 122 -22.41 -12.23 5.61
CA ARG A 122 -23.18 -10.97 5.53
C ARG A 122 -22.22 -9.79 5.65
N PHE A 123 -22.46 -8.68 4.94
CA PHE A 123 -21.59 -7.50 4.95
C PHE A 123 -21.21 -7.02 6.36
N ARG A 124 -22.17 -7.03 7.30
CA ARG A 124 -21.93 -6.69 8.71
C ARG A 124 -20.92 -7.62 9.39
N GLU A 125 -20.97 -8.92 9.11
CA GLU A 125 -20.00 -9.91 9.62
C GLU A 125 -18.63 -9.67 8.99
N GLN A 126 -18.58 -9.47 7.67
CA GLN A 126 -17.34 -9.16 6.92
C GLN A 126 -16.64 -7.91 7.45
N PHE A 127 -17.40 -6.84 7.69
CA PHE A 127 -16.87 -5.61 8.25
C PHE A 127 -16.38 -5.82 9.68
N LYS A 128 -17.15 -6.54 10.53
CA LYS A 128 -16.76 -6.81 11.92
C LYS A 128 -15.45 -7.60 12.05
N ILE A 129 -15.21 -8.56 11.16
CA ILE A 129 -13.94 -9.32 11.15
C ILE A 129 -12.79 -8.56 10.49
N SER A 130 -13.07 -7.62 9.59
CA SER A 130 -12.02 -6.80 8.97
C SER A 130 -11.68 -5.58 9.85
N PHE A 131 -12.63 -5.10 10.65
CA PHE A 131 -12.48 -3.85 11.38
C PHE A 131 -11.52 -3.97 12.57
N ASN A 132 -10.33 -3.42 12.40
CA ASN A 132 -9.35 -3.24 13.46
C ASN A 132 -8.74 -1.83 13.40
N ILE A 133 -9.32 -0.90 14.15
CA ILE A 133 -8.91 0.51 14.17
C ILE A 133 -7.45 0.68 14.63
N TRP A 134 -6.97 -0.17 15.53
CA TRP A 134 -5.60 -0.12 16.01
C TRP A 134 -4.62 -0.54 14.92
N ALA A 135 -4.94 -1.56 14.13
CA ALA A 135 -4.12 -1.95 12.99
C ALA A 135 -4.16 -0.93 11.85
N LEU A 136 -5.29 -0.23 11.67
CA LEU A 136 -5.43 0.83 10.67
C LEU A 136 -4.51 2.02 10.98
N VAL A 137 -4.48 2.48 12.23
CA VAL A 137 -3.71 3.66 12.64
C VAL A 137 -2.23 3.34 12.86
N PHE A 138 -1.92 2.21 13.50
CA PHE A 138 -0.55 1.87 13.89
C PHE A 138 0.16 0.94 12.89
N GLY A 139 -0.55 0.39 11.90
CA GLY A 139 0.01 -0.45 10.84
C GLY A 139 0.93 -1.56 11.37
N PRO A 140 2.22 -1.58 10.98
CA PRO A 140 3.16 -2.62 11.39
C PRO A 140 3.46 -2.62 12.90
N PHE A 141 3.40 -1.47 13.57
CA PHE A 141 3.63 -1.39 15.02
C PHE A 141 2.59 -2.18 15.82
N TYR A 142 1.36 -2.25 15.33
CA TYR A 142 0.32 -3.10 15.93
C TYR A 142 0.72 -4.59 15.90
N TYR A 143 1.30 -5.06 14.79
CA TYR A 143 1.79 -6.44 14.66
C TYR A 143 2.94 -6.74 15.62
N PHE A 144 3.88 -5.79 15.77
CA PHE A 144 4.99 -5.95 16.72
C PHE A 144 4.52 -5.97 18.17
N TYR A 145 3.57 -5.11 18.53
CA TYR A 145 2.94 -5.12 19.85
C TYR A 145 2.26 -6.47 20.15
N LYS A 146 1.56 -7.04 19.17
CA LYS A 146 0.91 -8.36 19.28
C LYS A 146 1.85 -9.56 19.13
N LYS A 147 3.18 -9.35 19.07
CA LYS A 147 4.20 -10.40 18.92
C LYS A 147 4.12 -11.20 17.61
N MET A 148 3.47 -10.64 16.58
CA MET A 148 3.36 -11.22 15.24
C MET A 148 4.41 -10.61 14.29
N CYS A 149 5.66 -10.52 14.76
CA CYS A 149 6.68 -9.71 14.09
C CYS A 149 7.00 -10.17 12.67
N LEU A 150 7.03 -11.48 12.39
CA LEU A 150 7.33 -11.99 11.05
C LEU A 150 6.24 -11.58 10.04
N LYS A 151 4.97 -11.70 10.41
CA LYS A 151 3.85 -11.29 9.53
C LYS A 151 3.84 -9.78 9.31
N GLY A 152 4.08 -9.00 10.37
CA GLY A 152 4.17 -7.54 10.28
C GLY A 152 5.29 -7.07 9.36
N ALA A 153 6.48 -7.67 9.48
CA ALA A 153 7.63 -7.35 8.62
C ALA A 153 7.37 -7.72 7.16
N PHE A 154 6.76 -8.89 6.90
CA PHE A 154 6.36 -9.28 5.55
C PHE A 154 5.33 -8.32 4.94
N LEU A 155 4.25 -7.98 5.65
CA LEU A 155 3.27 -7.01 5.15
C LEU A 155 3.87 -5.64 4.90
N THR A 156 4.84 -5.21 5.71
CA THR A 156 5.58 -3.96 5.49
C THR A 156 6.32 -4.00 4.16
N GLY A 157 7.02 -5.10 3.86
CA GLY A 157 7.68 -5.28 2.57
C GLY A 157 6.71 -5.31 1.38
N VAL A 158 5.52 -5.90 1.56
CA VAL A 158 4.45 -5.85 0.54
C VAL A 158 3.99 -4.41 0.30
N VAL A 159 3.79 -3.62 1.35
CA VAL A 159 3.44 -2.20 1.24
C VAL A 159 4.51 -1.43 0.46
N PHE A 160 5.79 -1.55 0.85
CA PHE A 160 6.86 -0.89 0.11
C PHE A 160 6.96 -1.32 -1.36
N SER A 161 6.65 -2.59 -1.65
CA SER A 161 6.61 -3.08 -3.03
C SER A 161 5.46 -2.45 -3.82
N ILE A 162 4.28 -2.30 -3.21
CA ILE A 162 3.13 -1.62 -3.83
C ILE A 162 3.45 -0.15 -4.06
N ASP A 163 4.02 0.54 -3.07
CA ASP A 163 4.41 1.94 -3.19
C ASP A 163 5.46 2.15 -4.29
N ALA A 164 6.45 1.25 -4.41
CA ALA A 164 7.45 1.33 -5.47
C ALA A 164 6.81 1.21 -6.86
N VAL A 165 5.80 0.34 -7.02
CA VAL A 165 5.04 0.22 -8.27
C VAL A 165 4.18 1.45 -8.53
N LEU A 166 3.55 2.04 -7.51
CA LEU A 166 2.76 3.27 -7.67
C LEU A 166 3.65 4.43 -8.13
N VAL A 167 4.79 4.67 -7.48
CA VAL A 167 5.75 5.71 -7.88
C VAL A 167 6.25 5.46 -9.32
N LEU A 168 6.50 4.20 -9.69
CA LEU A 168 6.88 3.86 -11.06
C LEU A 168 5.77 4.20 -12.08
N ILE A 169 4.50 3.93 -11.74
CA ILE A 169 3.35 4.25 -12.60
C ILE A 169 3.15 5.76 -12.73
N GLU A 170 3.26 6.51 -11.63
CA GLU A 170 3.23 7.98 -11.65
C GLU A 170 4.27 8.53 -12.63
N ARG A 171 5.48 7.96 -12.58
CA ARG A 171 6.56 8.40 -13.44
C ARG A 171 6.33 8.05 -14.91
N ILE A 172 5.89 6.83 -15.21
CA ILE A 172 5.66 6.40 -16.60
C ILE A 172 4.46 7.11 -17.22
N SER A 173 3.44 7.41 -16.41
CA SER A 173 2.17 7.97 -16.90
C SER A 173 2.09 9.49 -16.76
N GLU A 174 3.10 10.13 -16.16
CA GLU A 174 3.11 11.56 -15.79
C GLU A 174 1.89 11.98 -14.96
N ILE A 175 1.31 11.04 -14.20
CA ILE A 175 0.19 11.29 -13.31
C ILE A 175 0.75 11.57 -11.92
N ASN A 176 0.40 12.70 -11.34
CA ASN A 176 0.75 13.00 -9.96
C ASN A 176 -0.35 12.48 -9.01
N PHE A 177 -0.06 11.42 -8.24
CA PHE A 177 -1.00 10.95 -7.23
C PHE A 177 -0.83 11.76 -5.94
N PRO A 178 -1.94 12.11 -5.26
CA PRO A 178 -1.85 12.74 -3.95
C PRO A 178 -1.22 11.79 -2.93
N ALA A 179 -0.52 12.33 -1.93
CA ALA A 179 0.17 11.56 -0.89
C ALA A 179 -0.73 10.53 -0.17
N THR A 180 -2.04 10.80 -0.10
CA THR A 180 -3.04 9.87 0.46
C THR A 180 -3.15 8.56 -0.31
N THR A 181 -2.88 8.56 -1.61
CA THR A 181 -2.92 7.36 -2.47
C THR A 181 -1.89 6.32 -2.06
N HIS A 182 -0.74 6.71 -1.52
CA HIS A 182 0.26 5.77 -0.98
C HIS A 182 -0.11 5.28 0.42
N ALA A 183 -0.64 6.16 1.27
CA ALA A 183 -0.96 5.81 2.66
C ALA A 183 -2.18 4.87 2.78
N ILE A 184 -3.18 5.02 1.91
CA ILE A 184 -4.45 4.27 1.99
C ILE A 184 -4.25 2.76 1.77
N PRO A 185 -3.58 2.27 0.70
CA PRO A 185 -3.34 0.85 0.48
C PRO A 185 -2.63 0.19 1.67
N ALA A 186 -1.61 0.85 2.23
CA ALA A 186 -0.91 0.40 3.41
C ALA A 186 -1.86 0.19 4.59
N ALA A 187 -2.63 1.24 4.92
CA ALA A 187 -3.58 1.21 6.02
C ALA A 187 -4.63 0.10 5.83
N VAL A 188 -5.20 -0.01 4.62
CA VAL A 188 -6.21 -1.03 4.27
C VAL A 188 -5.65 -2.45 4.38
N LEU A 189 -4.40 -2.67 3.96
CA LEU A 189 -3.77 -3.99 4.03
C LEU A 189 -3.59 -4.46 5.48
N PHE A 190 -2.98 -3.64 6.34
CA PHE A 190 -2.80 -3.98 7.76
C PHE A 190 -4.15 -4.11 8.49
N TYR A 191 -5.08 -3.19 8.22
CA TYR A 191 -6.43 -3.22 8.74
C TYR A 191 -7.13 -4.55 8.42
N SER A 192 -7.11 -4.97 7.15
CA SER A 192 -7.88 -6.11 6.67
C SER A 192 -7.35 -7.46 7.15
N MET A 193 -6.04 -7.57 7.39
CA MET A 193 -5.35 -8.82 7.74
C MET A 193 -5.19 -9.03 9.26
N ALA A 194 -5.15 -7.97 10.06
CA ALA A 194 -4.77 -8.03 11.48
C ALA A 194 -5.60 -9.01 12.32
N ASN A 195 -6.92 -9.06 12.13
CA ASN A 195 -7.78 -9.95 12.92
C ASN A 195 -7.61 -11.42 12.51
N TYR A 196 -7.47 -11.69 11.20
CA TYR A 196 -7.22 -13.04 10.67
C TYR A 196 -5.87 -13.57 11.18
N ASP A 197 -4.83 -12.74 11.11
CA ASP A 197 -3.49 -13.12 11.55
C ASP A 197 -3.42 -13.37 13.04
N TYR A 198 -4.07 -12.52 13.82
CA TYR A 198 -4.13 -12.67 15.26
C TYR A 198 -4.90 -13.92 15.68
N TYR A 199 -5.99 -14.25 14.99
CA TYR A 199 -6.72 -15.50 15.19
C TYR A 199 -5.81 -16.71 14.98
N ARG A 200 -5.15 -16.80 13.82
CA ARG A 200 -4.28 -17.94 13.50
C ARG A 200 -3.06 -18.02 14.42
N PHE A 201 -2.52 -16.87 14.83
CA PHE A 201 -1.46 -16.80 15.81
C PHE A 201 -1.90 -17.39 17.17
N CYS A 202 -3.12 -17.06 17.64
CA CYS A 202 -3.62 -17.57 18.92
C CYS A 202 -4.04 -19.04 18.85
N VAL A 203 -4.81 -19.42 17.82
CA VAL A 203 -5.48 -20.72 17.71
C VAL A 203 -4.55 -21.78 17.15
N LYS A 204 -3.83 -21.49 16.07
CA LYS A 204 -2.95 -22.45 15.38
C LYS A 204 -1.50 -22.34 15.82
N GLN A 205 -1.14 -21.33 16.64
CA GLN A 205 0.25 -21.02 17.00
C GLN A 205 1.15 -20.85 15.76
N GLU A 206 0.53 -20.43 14.65
CA GLU A 206 1.21 -20.26 13.37
C GLU A 206 1.95 -18.91 13.39
N ARG A 207 3.28 -18.97 13.27
CA ARG A 207 4.11 -17.77 13.21
C ARG A 207 4.10 -17.09 11.83
N PHE A 208 3.83 -17.84 10.77
CA PHE A 208 3.85 -17.36 9.38
C PHE A 208 2.93 -18.20 8.48
N TRP A 209 2.35 -17.62 7.42
CA TRP A 209 1.35 -18.31 6.59
C TRP A 209 1.91 -19.54 5.86
N ASN A 210 1.24 -20.67 6.03
CA ASN A 210 1.47 -21.88 5.24
C ASN A 210 1.07 -21.65 3.77
N GLY A 211 2.03 -21.77 2.85
CA GLY A 211 1.82 -21.59 1.40
C GLY A 211 2.78 -20.58 0.76
N LEU A 212 3.40 -19.70 1.56
CA LEU A 212 4.45 -18.81 1.07
C LEU A 212 5.81 -19.53 1.02
N PRO A 213 6.74 -19.09 0.15
CA PRO A 213 8.10 -19.62 0.12
C PRO A 213 8.75 -19.59 1.50
N LYS A 214 9.42 -20.69 1.87
CA LYS A 214 10.08 -20.86 3.19
C LYS A 214 11.12 -19.77 3.49
N ILE A 215 11.60 -19.06 2.47
CA ILE A 215 12.53 -17.94 2.61
C ILE A 215 11.94 -16.89 3.56
N PHE A 216 10.65 -16.55 3.42
CA PHE A 216 9.99 -15.51 4.22
C PHE A 216 9.68 -15.92 5.66
N SER A 217 9.62 -17.22 5.96
CA SER A 217 9.39 -17.70 7.33
C SER A 217 10.68 -17.73 8.17
N THR A 218 11.85 -17.58 7.54
CA THR A 218 13.11 -17.37 8.25
C THR A 218 13.25 -15.93 8.74
N LYS A 219 14.01 -15.71 9.82
CA LYS A 219 14.31 -14.35 10.31
C LYS A 219 15.01 -13.49 9.25
N VAL A 220 15.87 -14.11 8.44
CA VAL A 220 16.60 -13.44 7.36
C VAL A 220 15.65 -12.95 6.29
N GLY A 221 14.73 -13.79 5.80
CA GLY A 221 13.75 -13.35 4.81
C GLY A 221 12.74 -12.33 5.36
N ALA A 222 12.31 -12.49 6.61
CA ALA A 222 11.37 -11.57 7.24
C ALA A 222 11.93 -10.14 7.39
N ILE A 223 13.24 -9.99 7.62
CA ILE A 223 13.91 -8.68 7.70
C ILE A 223 14.43 -8.24 6.33
N GLY A 224 15.02 -9.16 5.57
CA GLY A 224 15.63 -8.88 4.28
C GLY A 224 14.60 -8.40 3.26
N PHE A 225 13.40 -8.99 3.21
CA PHE A 225 12.36 -8.58 2.27
C PHE A 225 11.95 -7.10 2.40
N PRO A 226 11.53 -6.59 3.57
CA PRO A 226 11.21 -5.17 3.70
C PRO A 226 12.42 -4.26 3.47
N CYS A 227 13.65 -4.66 3.84
CA CYS A 227 14.85 -3.88 3.54
C CYS A 227 15.12 -3.76 2.03
N VAL A 228 15.00 -4.86 1.30
CA VAL A 228 15.17 -4.87 -0.17
C VAL A 228 14.05 -4.08 -0.84
N ALA A 229 12.79 -4.28 -0.44
CA ALA A 229 11.66 -3.53 -0.97
C ALA A 229 11.78 -2.02 -0.69
N PHE A 230 12.22 -1.65 0.50
CA PHE A 230 12.49 -0.25 0.85
C PHE A 230 13.64 0.34 0.03
N SER A 231 14.72 -0.42 -0.16
CA SER A 231 15.85 0.02 -0.99
C SER A 231 15.44 0.20 -2.45
N ALA A 232 14.58 -0.68 -2.97
CA ALA A 232 14.01 -0.56 -4.30
C ALA A 232 13.08 0.67 -4.41
N LEU A 233 12.21 0.90 -3.42
CA LEU A 233 11.39 2.10 -3.34
C LEU A 233 12.26 3.36 -3.36
N MET A 234 13.29 3.41 -2.50
CA MET A 234 14.23 4.53 -2.45
C MET A 234 14.98 4.73 -3.76
N LEU A 235 15.42 3.65 -4.40
CA LEU A 235 16.08 3.72 -5.71
C LEU A 235 15.13 4.29 -6.78
N VAL A 236 13.89 3.80 -6.84
CA VAL A 236 12.88 4.32 -7.79
C VAL A 236 12.61 5.80 -7.52
N SER A 237 12.45 6.20 -6.26
CA SER A 237 12.29 7.61 -5.89
C SER A 237 13.52 8.45 -6.28
N VAL A 238 14.74 8.00 -5.96
CA VAL A 238 16.00 8.69 -6.30
C VAL A 238 16.15 8.87 -7.80
N LEU A 239 15.92 7.81 -8.58
CA LEU A 239 15.95 7.86 -10.05
C LEU A 239 14.82 8.73 -10.63
N SER A 240 13.79 9.02 -9.84
CA SER A 240 12.69 9.93 -10.22
C SER A 240 13.00 11.39 -9.88
N PHE A 241 14.05 11.70 -9.11
CA PHE A 241 14.58 13.07 -9.01
C PHE A 241 15.37 13.39 -10.29
N GLY A 242 14.63 13.67 -11.37
CA GLY A 242 15.13 14.18 -12.63
C GLY A 242 13.94 14.79 -13.37
N TYR A 243 13.81 16.09 -13.57
CA TYR A 243 14.80 17.16 -13.60
C TYR A 243 14.20 18.34 -12.85
N ASP A 244 14.91 18.91 -11.87
CA ASP A 244 14.50 20.22 -11.34
C ASP A 244 14.55 21.20 -12.52
N VAL A 245 13.46 21.95 -12.73
CA VAL A 245 13.49 23.07 -13.67
C VAL A 245 14.64 23.96 -13.20
N PRO A 246 15.65 24.24 -14.06
CA PRO A 246 16.77 25.05 -13.63
C PRO A 246 16.22 26.38 -13.11
N LYS A 247 16.73 26.79 -11.95
CA LYS A 247 16.34 28.05 -11.34
C LYS A 247 16.64 29.20 -12.29
N CYS A 248 15.92 30.30 -12.16
CA CYS A 248 16.08 31.48 -13.02
C CYS A 248 17.54 31.97 -13.08
N ASP A 249 18.28 31.85 -11.98
CA ASP A 249 19.67 32.28 -11.80
C ASP A 249 20.71 31.18 -12.14
N ALA A 250 20.27 30.00 -12.58
CA ALA A 250 21.17 28.93 -12.97
C ALA A 250 22.01 29.36 -14.18
N SER A 251 23.32 29.09 -14.16
CA SER A 251 24.25 29.51 -15.21
C SER A 251 23.83 29.05 -16.60
N GLU A 252 23.22 27.87 -16.73
CA GLU A 252 22.69 27.33 -17.99
C GLU A 252 21.49 28.13 -18.52
N THR A 253 20.67 28.68 -17.61
CA THR A 253 19.53 29.54 -17.96
C THR A 253 20.04 30.91 -18.40
N VAL A 254 21.01 31.46 -17.68
CA VAL A 254 21.62 32.76 -18.01
C VAL A 254 22.37 32.72 -19.33
N SER A 255 23.12 31.64 -19.60
CA SER A 255 23.83 31.48 -20.88
C SER A 255 22.85 31.42 -22.05
N LEU A 256 21.78 30.63 -21.93
CA LEU A 256 20.78 30.53 -22.99
C LEU A 256 19.99 31.83 -23.18
N LEU A 257 19.72 32.57 -22.10
CA LEU A 257 19.12 33.90 -22.19
C LEU A 257 20.03 34.89 -22.91
N THR A 258 21.34 34.85 -22.63
CA THR A 258 22.34 35.68 -23.32
C THR A 258 22.36 35.38 -24.82
N ASP A 259 22.40 34.08 -25.19
CA ASP A 259 22.36 33.65 -26.59
C ASP A 259 21.10 34.15 -27.33
N ILE A 260 19.95 34.20 -26.64
CA ILE A 260 18.70 34.71 -27.23
C ILE A 260 18.76 36.23 -27.44
N LEU A 261 19.35 36.99 -26.51
CA LEU A 261 19.49 38.44 -26.61
C LEU A 261 20.45 38.84 -27.74
N ASP A 262 21.58 38.14 -27.87
CA ASP A 262 22.56 38.37 -28.95
C ASP A 262 21.92 38.17 -30.34
N ILE A 263 21.08 37.13 -30.49
CA ILE A 263 20.36 36.87 -31.75
C ILE A 263 19.39 38.01 -32.08
N GLN A 264 18.63 38.50 -31.10
CA GLN A 264 17.66 39.57 -31.33
C GLN A 264 18.30 40.90 -31.72
N GLU A 265 19.49 41.21 -31.19
CA GLU A 265 20.25 42.39 -31.58
C GLU A 265 20.73 42.29 -33.04
N SER A 266 21.19 41.11 -33.47
CA SER A 266 21.64 40.88 -34.85
C SER A 266 20.53 41.02 -35.90
N ASP A 267 19.28 40.73 -35.54
CA ASP A 267 18.12 40.88 -36.45
C ASP A 267 17.69 42.35 -36.61
N GLN A 268 17.99 43.21 -35.63
CA GLN A 268 17.64 44.64 -35.68
C GLN A 268 18.77 45.52 -36.22
N GLY A 269 20.03 45.11 -36.05
CA GLY A 269 21.20 45.81 -36.57
C GLY A 269 21.51 45.43 -38.02
N GLY A 270 21.33 46.36 -38.97
CA GLY A 270 21.83 46.18 -40.33
C GLY A 270 23.35 45.85 -40.35
N ALA A 271 23.79 45.18 -41.42
CA ALA A 271 25.03 44.39 -41.58
C ALA A 271 26.42 45.01 -41.22
N ASP A 272 26.50 46.17 -40.57
CA ASP A 272 27.74 46.91 -40.34
C ASP A 272 28.18 47.03 -38.87
N HIS A 273 27.60 46.24 -37.94
CA HIS A 273 28.01 46.21 -36.52
C HIS A 273 28.66 44.88 -36.11
N GLU A 274 29.98 44.75 -36.31
CA GLU A 274 30.82 43.67 -35.76
C GLU A 274 31.22 43.92 -34.28
N GLY A 275 30.31 44.49 -33.48
CA GLY A 275 30.52 44.70 -32.04
C GLY A 275 29.96 43.52 -31.26
N THR A 276 30.78 42.83 -30.47
CA THR A 276 30.29 41.85 -29.49
C THR A 276 29.69 42.62 -28.32
N SER A 277 28.39 42.93 -28.40
CA SER A 277 27.66 43.55 -27.28
C SER A 277 27.73 42.60 -26.09
N SER A 278 28.23 43.11 -24.95
CA SER A 278 28.38 42.32 -23.73
C SER A 278 27.28 42.69 -22.75
N TYR A 279 26.39 41.75 -22.50
CA TYR A 279 25.31 41.91 -21.52
C TYR A 279 25.81 41.58 -20.11
N ALA A 280 25.57 42.49 -19.16
CA ALA A 280 25.87 42.26 -17.75
C ALA A 280 24.58 42.18 -16.94
N PHE A 281 24.24 40.98 -16.46
CA PHE A 281 23.09 40.75 -15.59
C PHE A 281 23.34 41.32 -14.19
N ARG A 282 22.44 42.19 -13.73
CA ARG A 282 22.48 42.82 -12.41
C ARG A 282 21.80 41.95 -11.37
N ASP A 283 20.58 41.52 -11.68
CA ASP A 283 19.72 40.77 -10.77
C ASP A 283 18.78 39.89 -11.58
N ILE A 284 18.54 38.68 -11.06
CA ILE A 284 17.64 37.70 -11.66
C ILE A 284 16.72 37.21 -10.56
N THR A 285 15.43 37.45 -10.75
CA THR A 285 14.40 37.14 -9.75
C THR A 285 13.38 36.17 -10.29
N THR A 286 12.97 35.21 -9.46
CA THR A 286 11.81 34.36 -9.75
C THR A 286 10.54 35.12 -9.37
N ILE A 287 9.73 35.47 -10.37
CA ILE A 287 8.47 36.20 -10.20
C ILE A 287 7.39 35.25 -9.66
N SER A 288 7.29 34.06 -10.25
CA SER A 288 6.33 33.04 -9.82
C SER A 288 6.81 31.64 -10.18
N THR A 289 6.45 30.66 -9.37
CA THR A 289 6.59 29.23 -9.69
C THR A 289 5.21 28.63 -9.79
N ASP A 290 4.96 27.87 -10.85
CA ASP A 290 3.74 27.09 -10.97
C ASP A 290 3.94 25.75 -10.25
N ASP A 291 3.24 25.55 -9.13
CA ASP A 291 3.35 24.34 -8.30
C ASP A 291 2.90 23.06 -9.03
N GLN A 292 2.13 23.17 -10.12
CA GLN A 292 1.64 22.02 -10.87
C GLN A 292 2.64 21.57 -11.94
N THR A 293 3.31 22.53 -12.59
CA THR A 293 4.19 22.25 -13.74
C THR A 293 5.67 22.41 -13.40
N GLY A 294 6.00 23.02 -12.25
CA GLY A 294 7.35 23.39 -11.87
C GLY A 294 7.91 24.58 -12.67
N PHE A 295 7.15 25.19 -13.58
CA PHE A 295 7.64 26.26 -14.44
C PHE A 295 7.94 27.52 -13.62
N HIS A 296 9.07 28.15 -13.93
CA HIS A 296 9.46 29.40 -13.32
C HIS A 296 9.22 30.55 -14.31
N THR A 297 8.47 31.55 -13.87
CA THR A 297 8.45 32.87 -14.50
C THR A 297 9.54 33.69 -13.83
N CYS A 298 10.44 34.23 -14.64
CA CYS A 298 11.65 34.92 -14.22
C CYS A 298 11.66 36.34 -14.77
N GLY A 299 12.29 37.25 -14.02
CA GLY A 299 12.62 38.59 -14.46
C GLY A 299 14.12 38.82 -14.33
N ALA A 300 14.75 39.38 -15.36
CA ALA A 300 16.17 39.72 -15.33
C ALA A 300 16.35 41.21 -15.62
N HIS A 301 17.13 41.88 -14.76
CA HIS A 301 17.64 43.22 -14.99
C HIS A 301 19.08 43.13 -15.52
N PHE A 302 19.36 43.80 -16.63
CA PHE A 302 20.68 43.76 -17.25
C PHE A 302 21.05 45.11 -17.87
N TYR A 303 22.33 45.30 -18.12
CA TYR A 303 22.87 46.49 -18.78
C TYR A 303 23.46 46.10 -20.13
N ASN A 304 23.20 46.90 -21.16
CA ASN A 304 24.00 46.85 -22.38
C ASN A 304 25.31 47.61 -22.13
N THR A 305 26.45 46.96 -22.41
CA THR A 305 27.75 47.58 -22.26
C THR A 305 28.26 47.99 -23.63
N ASP A 306 27.92 49.22 -24.05
CA ASP A 306 28.52 49.79 -25.26
C ASP A 306 30.05 49.88 -25.09
N ALA A 307 30.79 49.73 -26.19
CA ALA A 307 32.25 49.79 -26.24
C ALA A 307 32.87 51.10 -25.67
N GLY A 308 32.06 52.12 -25.36
CA GLY A 308 32.46 53.41 -24.76
C GLY A 308 32.21 53.58 -23.26
N GLY A 309 31.64 52.59 -22.56
CA GLY A 309 31.68 52.44 -21.09
C GLY A 309 31.04 53.50 -20.19
N SER A 310 30.38 54.54 -20.73
CA SER A 310 29.92 55.70 -19.92
C SER A 310 28.41 55.79 -19.68
N ASN A 311 27.58 55.18 -20.52
CA ASN A 311 26.13 55.10 -20.29
C ASN A 311 25.72 53.63 -20.14
N LYS A 312 25.01 53.31 -19.06
CA LYS A 312 24.44 51.99 -18.79
C LYS A 312 22.92 52.15 -18.76
N ASP A 313 22.28 51.90 -19.88
CA ASP A 313 20.82 51.82 -19.90
C ASP A 313 20.41 50.50 -19.25
N GLU A 314 19.55 50.60 -18.22
CA GLU A 314 19.02 49.44 -17.51
C GLU A 314 17.83 48.88 -18.28
N LEU A 315 17.96 47.63 -18.73
CA LEU A 315 16.93 46.90 -19.45
C LEU A 315 16.32 45.83 -18.56
N PHE A 316 15.05 45.52 -18.80
CA PHE A 316 14.33 44.46 -18.11
C PHE A 316 13.76 43.43 -19.10
N ALA A 317 14.06 42.15 -18.88
CA ALA A 317 13.47 41.04 -19.61
C ALA A 317 12.61 40.14 -18.72
N SER A 318 11.44 39.77 -19.22
CA SER A 318 10.56 38.75 -18.61
C SER A 318 10.56 37.47 -19.44
N TYR A 319 10.84 36.34 -18.81
CA TYR A 319 10.93 35.04 -19.48
C TYR A 319 10.38 33.90 -18.62
N THR A 320 10.00 32.79 -19.26
CA THR A 320 9.64 31.54 -18.56
C THR A 320 10.62 30.44 -18.90
N VAL A 321 11.03 29.69 -17.87
CA VAL A 321 11.84 28.49 -17.99
C VAL A 321 10.92 27.27 -17.88
N ARG A 322 10.95 26.40 -18.89
CA ARG A 322 10.11 25.20 -18.94
C ARG A 322 10.92 23.99 -19.36
N ILE A 323 10.63 22.84 -18.78
CA ILE A 323 11.14 21.57 -19.26
C ILE A 323 10.27 21.09 -20.43
N THR A 324 10.92 20.50 -21.43
CA THR A 324 10.29 19.88 -22.61
C THR A 324 9.54 18.62 -22.19
N GLY A 325 8.52 18.21 -22.92
CA GLY A 325 7.76 16.98 -22.59
C GLY A 325 8.61 15.69 -22.54
N ASP A 326 9.85 15.71 -23.02
CA ASP A 326 10.79 14.60 -22.87
C ASP A 326 11.54 14.57 -21.52
N GLY A 327 11.38 15.61 -20.70
CA GLY A 327 12.06 15.78 -19.43
C GLY A 327 13.54 16.17 -19.54
N THR A 328 14.17 16.02 -20.71
CA THR A 328 15.63 16.07 -20.84
C THR A 328 16.20 17.42 -21.22
N ARG A 329 15.37 18.31 -21.77
CA ARG A 329 15.78 19.65 -22.21
C ARG A 329 14.86 20.69 -21.61
N PHE A 330 15.39 21.85 -21.30
CA PHE A 330 14.57 23.02 -20.99
C PHE A 330 14.63 24.01 -22.15
N TYR A 331 13.60 24.85 -22.26
CA TYR A 331 13.57 25.97 -23.16
C TYR A 331 13.18 27.23 -22.39
N ILE A 332 13.67 28.36 -22.87
CA ILE A 332 13.36 29.69 -22.38
C ILE A 332 12.44 30.35 -23.39
N ASN A 333 11.33 30.92 -22.92
CA ASN A 333 10.47 31.76 -23.74
C ASN A 333 10.52 33.18 -23.19
N VAL A 334 11.04 34.12 -23.98
CA VAL A 334 11.15 35.55 -23.63
C VAL A 334 9.91 36.26 -24.13
N PHE A 335 9.19 36.95 -23.24
CA PHE A 335 7.91 37.59 -23.56
C PHE A 335 8.04 39.09 -23.87
N ASP A 336 8.93 39.78 -23.16
CA ASP A 336 9.00 41.24 -23.17
C ASP A 336 10.40 41.70 -22.78
N ILE A 337 10.91 42.71 -23.50
CA ILE A 337 12.18 43.39 -23.24
C ILE A 337 11.89 44.89 -23.28
N ARG A 338 12.18 45.60 -22.18
CA ARG A 338 11.88 47.02 -22.03
C ARG A 338 13.06 47.82 -21.53
#